data_AF-A0A3B8SM94-F1
#
_entry.id   AF-A0A3B8SM94-F1
#
_cell.length_a   1.000
_cell.length_b   1.000
_cell.length_c   1.000
_cell.angle_alpha   90.00
_cell.angle_beta   90.00
_cell.angle_gamma   90.00
#
_symmetry.space_group_name_H-M   'P 1'
#
loop_
_entity.id
_entity.type
_entity.pdbx_description
1 polymer ?
#
loop_
_entity_poly.entity_id
_entity_poly.type
_entity_poly.pdbx_seq_one_letter_code
_entity_poly.pdbx_strand_id
1 'polypeptide(L)'
;MKKILLILFISIFLTGCSDTKKLTCTSTDESSDIKKYSTLEIKVKESKIKDIKFTVDMIFPEGYMSQRQSMINEIKRTKPYMQAVLIDNGIRLITVDKDDSFIGIPTDQDITYNELKEVLELQDYTCK
;
A
#
# COMPACT_ATOMS: atom_id res chain seq x y z
N MET A 1 -61.55 14.83 -17.17
CA MET A 1 -60.43 15.51 -17.85
C MET A 1 -59.14 15.23 -17.09
N LYS A 2 -58.11 14.84 -17.84
CA LYS A 2 -56.65 14.82 -17.55
C LYS A 2 -56.14 14.09 -16.29
N LYS A 3 -55.69 12.85 -16.55
CA LYS A 3 -54.70 12.10 -15.76
C LYS A 3 -53.41 12.92 -15.66
N ILE A 4 -52.93 13.21 -14.45
CA ILE A 4 -51.54 13.69 -14.25
C ILE A 4 -50.71 12.48 -13.86
N LEU A 5 -50.07 11.92 -14.88
CA LEU A 5 -49.03 10.91 -14.81
C LEU A 5 -47.75 11.62 -14.34
N LEU A 6 -47.42 11.53 -13.05
CA LEU A 6 -46.17 12.08 -12.54
C LEU A 6 -45.05 11.07 -12.76
N ILE A 7 -44.52 11.03 -13.99
CA ILE A 7 -43.22 10.46 -14.29
C ILE A 7 -42.21 11.59 -14.11
N LEU A 8 -41.33 11.48 -13.11
CA LEU A 8 -40.09 12.25 -13.13
C LEU A 8 -38.95 11.51 -12.41
N PHE A 9 -38.13 10.87 -13.24
CA PHE A 9 -36.68 10.71 -13.11
C PHE A 9 -36.12 10.37 -11.72
N ILE A 10 -36.10 9.07 -11.40
CA ILE A 10 -34.97 8.50 -10.67
C ILE A 10 -33.80 8.51 -11.67
N SER A 11 -33.07 9.62 -11.73
CA SER A 11 -31.71 9.61 -12.27
C SER A 11 -30.89 8.73 -11.35
N ILE A 12 -30.87 7.43 -11.66
CA ILE A 12 -29.84 6.50 -11.23
C ILE A 12 -28.55 7.17 -11.72
N PHE A 13 -27.85 7.87 -10.84
CA PHE A 13 -26.48 8.28 -11.05
C PHE A 13 -25.66 7.00 -11.13
N LEU A 14 -25.65 6.39 -12.32
CA LEU A 14 -24.61 5.51 -12.80
C LEU A 14 -23.35 6.38 -13.00
N THR A 15 -22.82 6.96 -11.92
CA THR A 15 -21.46 7.50 -11.90
C THR A 15 -20.50 6.34 -11.66
N GLY A 16 -20.57 5.34 -12.54
CA GLY A 16 -19.76 4.12 -12.51
C GLY A 16 -18.41 4.27 -13.19
N CYS A 17 -17.93 5.50 -13.35
CA CYS A 17 -16.55 5.81 -13.73
C CYS A 17 -15.91 6.57 -12.58
N SER A 18 -15.82 5.96 -11.39
CA SER A 18 -14.93 6.53 -10.38
C SER A 18 -13.49 6.22 -10.81
N ASP A 19 -12.71 7.27 -10.98
CA ASP A 19 -11.29 7.15 -11.32
C ASP A 19 -10.57 6.41 -10.20
N THR A 20 -9.76 5.42 -10.58
CA THR A 20 -8.88 4.75 -9.62
C THR A 20 -7.78 5.74 -9.26
N LYS A 21 -7.72 6.12 -7.98
CA LYS A 21 -6.68 7.01 -7.46
C LYS A 21 -5.53 6.18 -6.90
N LYS A 22 -4.30 6.60 -7.18
CA LYS A 22 -3.08 6.01 -6.62
C LYS A 22 -2.57 6.92 -5.51
N LEU A 23 -2.44 6.39 -4.30
CA LEU A 23 -1.81 7.03 -3.15
C LEU A 23 -0.41 6.44 -2.99
N THR A 24 0.61 7.28 -2.92
CA THR A 24 1.99 6.83 -2.65
C THR A 24 2.49 7.44 -1.36
N CYS A 25 2.74 6.61 -0.35
CA CYS A 25 3.18 7.03 0.96
C CYS A 25 4.59 6.49 1.24
N THR A 26 5.46 7.31 1.81
CA THR A 26 6.83 6.90 2.14
C THR A 26 7.15 7.20 3.60
N SER A 27 7.92 6.33 4.24
CA SER A 27 8.51 6.58 5.56
C SER A 27 9.97 6.15 5.59
N THR A 28 10.74 6.76 6.48
CA THR A 28 12.14 6.40 6.71
C THR A 28 12.34 6.07 8.18
N ASP A 29 13.01 4.95 8.45
CA ASP A 29 13.35 4.49 9.78
C ASP A 29 14.83 4.08 9.80
N GLU A 30 15.46 4.09 10.98
CA GLU A 30 16.84 3.65 11.17
C GLU A 30 16.92 2.74 12.39
N SER A 31 17.48 1.55 12.22
CA SER A 31 17.62 0.58 13.31
C SER A 31 18.94 -0.17 13.18
N SER A 32 19.77 -0.11 14.23
CA SER A 32 21.09 -0.77 14.25
C SER A 32 21.95 -0.40 13.03
N ASP A 33 22.02 0.90 12.71
CA ASP A 33 22.71 1.48 11.54
C ASP A 33 22.19 1.04 10.15
N ILE A 34 21.12 0.24 10.10
CA ILE A 34 20.43 -0.13 8.86
C ILE A 34 19.32 0.88 8.62
N LYS A 35 19.44 1.65 7.52
CA LYS A 35 18.40 2.58 7.09
C LYS A 35 17.31 1.84 6.33
N LYS A 36 16.05 2.13 6.63
CA LYS A 36 14.90 1.53 5.97
C LYS A 36 14.12 2.63 5.27
N TYR A 37 13.92 2.47 3.97
CA TYR A 37 13.04 3.32 3.19
C TYR A 37 11.82 2.51 2.79
N SER A 38 10.70 2.84 3.41
CA SER A 38 9.42 2.18 3.17
C SER A 38 8.61 2.98 2.16
N THR A 39 8.03 2.31 1.17
CA THR A 39 7.13 2.88 0.18
C THR A 39 5.88 2.03 0.09
N LEU A 40 4.73 2.64 0.33
CA LEU A 40 3.41 2.06 0.27
C LEU A 40 2.67 2.66 -0.93
N GLU A 41 2.36 1.83 -1.92
CA GLU A 41 1.60 2.20 -3.11
C GLU A 41 0.20 1.58 -3.00
N ILE A 42 -0.84 2.40 -2.89
CA ILE A 42 -2.22 1.95 -2.70
C ILE A 42 -3.09 2.46 -3.85
N LYS A 43 -3.92 1.59 -4.41
CA LYS A 43 -4.97 1.98 -5.36
C LYS A 43 -6.31 1.98 -4.67
N VAL A 44 -7.01 3.10 -4.71
CA VAL A 44 -8.36 3.29 -4.15
C VAL A 44 -9.35 3.53 -5.29
N LYS A 45 -10.43 2.76 -5.34
CA LYS A 45 -11.54 2.90 -6.29
C LYS A 45 -12.86 2.68 -5.57
N GLU A 46 -13.84 3.56 -5.76
CA GLU A 46 -15.16 3.47 -5.11
C GLU A 46 -15.06 3.35 -3.58
N SER A 47 -14.15 4.13 -2.97
CA SER A 47 -13.87 4.07 -1.52
C SER A 47 -13.43 2.69 -1.02
N LYS A 48 -12.84 1.87 -1.90
CA LYS A 48 -12.27 0.57 -1.54
C LYS A 48 -10.82 0.49 -1.98
N ILE A 49 -9.99 -0.11 -1.14
CA ILE A 49 -8.64 -0.46 -1.50
C ILE A 49 -8.69 -1.64 -2.48
N LYS A 50 -8.02 -1.51 -3.63
CA LYS A 50 -8.00 -2.53 -4.68
C LYS A 50 -6.66 -3.25 -4.79
N ASP A 51 -5.59 -2.56 -4.45
CA ASP A 51 -4.24 -3.03 -4.65
C ASP A 51 -3.35 -2.33 -3.65
N ILE A 52 -2.49 -3.09 -2.97
CA ILE A 52 -1.47 -2.56 -2.09
C ILE A 52 -0.15 -3.23 -2.43
N LYS A 53 0.86 -2.39 -2.65
CA LYS A 53 2.24 -2.81 -2.75
C LYS A 53 3.07 -2.06 -1.73
N PHE A 54 3.80 -2.81 -0.92
CA PHE A 54 4.76 -2.26 0.01
C PHE A 54 6.15 -2.71 -0.36
N THR A 55 7.04 -1.74 -0.41
CA THR A 55 8.45 -1.94 -0.68
C THR A 55 9.25 -1.39 0.49
N VAL A 56 10.18 -2.18 1.01
CA VAL A 56 11.14 -1.73 2.03
C VAL A 56 12.54 -1.94 1.49
N ASP A 57 13.26 -0.85 1.30
CA ASP A 57 14.68 -0.88 0.98
C ASP A 57 15.47 -0.75 2.27
N MET A 58 16.15 -1.83 2.65
CA MET A 58 17.03 -1.86 3.82
C MET A 58 18.47 -1.65 3.33
N ILE A 59 19.07 -0.53 3.72
CA ILE A 59 20.42 -0.12 3.34
C ILE A 59 21.38 -0.50 4.45
N PHE A 60 22.36 -1.33 4.12
CA PHE A 60 23.29 -1.89 5.10
C PHE A 60 24.59 -1.08 5.12
N PRO A 61 25.18 -0.85 6.31
CA PRO A 61 26.55 -0.36 6.39
C PRO A 61 27.53 -1.39 5.82
N GLU A 62 28.70 -0.94 5.37
CA GLU A 62 29.71 -1.79 4.71
C GLU A 62 30.06 -3.05 5.52
N GLY A 63 30.17 -2.92 6.85
CA GLY A 63 30.47 -4.04 7.75
C GLY A 63 29.43 -5.16 7.80
N TYR A 64 28.22 -4.92 7.29
CA TYR A 64 27.11 -5.89 7.32
C TYR A 64 26.73 -6.40 5.92
N MET A 65 27.46 -5.99 4.87
CA MET A 65 27.14 -6.35 3.49
C MET A 65 27.18 -7.85 3.21
N SER A 66 28.00 -8.60 3.96
CA SER A 66 28.10 -10.06 3.88
C SER A 66 26.86 -10.79 4.41
N GLN A 67 26.07 -10.14 5.27
CA GLN A 67 24.90 -10.75 5.93
C GLN A 67 23.64 -10.72 5.05
N ARG A 68 23.62 -9.89 4.00
CA ARG A 68 22.46 -9.65 3.14
C ARG A 68 21.87 -10.93 2.56
N GLN A 69 22.73 -11.84 2.05
CA GLN A 69 22.25 -13.08 1.44
C GLN A 69 21.62 -14.02 2.47
N SER A 70 22.22 -14.13 3.66
CA SER A 70 21.65 -14.93 4.75
C SER A 70 20.28 -14.39 5.17
N MET A 71 20.15 -13.06 5.26
CA MET A 71 18.88 -12.42 5.59
C MET A 71 17.82 -12.63 4.51
N ILE A 72 18.18 -12.52 3.23
CA ILE A 72 17.28 -12.84 2.11
C ILE A 72 16.79 -14.28 2.20
N ASN A 73 17.69 -15.24 2.45
CA ASN A 73 17.34 -16.65 2.57
C ASN A 73 16.37 -16.89 3.72
N GLU A 74 16.62 -16.26 4.87
CA GLU A 74 15.76 -16.36 6.04
C GLU A 74 14.37 -15.75 5.80
N ILE A 75 14.29 -14.60 5.13
CA ILE A 75 13.01 -13.98 4.78
C ILE A 75 12.23 -14.87 3.82
N LYS A 76 12.88 -15.40 2.77
CA LYS A 76 12.21 -16.33 1.84
C LYS A 76 11.71 -17.60 2.54
N ARG A 77 12.41 -18.07 3.56
CA ARG A 77 12.04 -19.24 4.36
C ARG A 77 10.86 -18.96 5.30
N THR A 78 10.85 -17.81 5.96
CA THR A 78 9.88 -17.47 7.02
C THR A 78 8.66 -16.70 6.53
N LYS A 79 8.80 -15.97 5.42
CA LYS A 79 7.78 -15.10 4.82
C LYS A 79 7.69 -15.36 3.31
N PRO A 80 7.20 -16.54 2.88
CA PRO A 80 7.17 -16.92 1.46
C PRO A 80 6.29 -16.00 0.58
N TYR A 81 5.38 -15.24 1.19
CA TYR A 81 4.54 -14.24 0.53
C TYR A 81 5.29 -12.93 0.22
N MET A 82 6.49 -12.74 0.78
CA MET A 82 7.33 -11.56 0.60
C MET A 82 8.48 -11.89 -0.36
N GLN A 83 8.65 -11.08 -1.39
CA GLN A 83 9.84 -11.16 -2.25
C GLN A 83 11.00 -10.44 -1.56
N ALA A 84 12.18 -11.05 -1.59
CA ALA A 84 13.41 -10.45 -1.09
C ALA A 84 14.50 -10.54 -2.16
N VAL A 85 15.07 -9.41 -2.55
CA VAL A 85 16.09 -9.31 -3.60
C VAL A 85 17.26 -8.46 -3.14
N LEU A 86 18.45 -8.73 -3.68
CA LEU A 86 19.62 -7.88 -3.48
C LEU A 86 19.47 -6.58 -4.27
N ILE A 87 19.94 -5.49 -3.68
CA ILE A 87 20.17 -4.20 -4.32
C ILE A 87 21.59 -3.73 -3.97
N ASP A 88 22.13 -2.76 -4.69
CA ASP A 88 23.55 -2.35 -4.62
C ASP A 88 24.06 -2.20 -3.17
N ASN A 89 23.33 -1.45 -2.36
CA ASN A 89 23.67 -1.10 -0.99
C ASN A 89 22.84 -1.84 0.07
N GLY A 90 22.13 -2.92 -0.30
CA GLY A 90 21.19 -3.50 0.65
C GLY A 90 20.34 -4.67 0.14
N ILE A 91 19.15 -4.78 0.73
CA ILE A 91 18.11 -5.71 0.30
C ILE A 91 16.81 -4.94 0.08
N ARG A 92 16.03 -5.34 -0.92
CA ARG A 92 14.68 -4.84 -1.16
C ARG A 92 13.68 -5.93 -0.83
N LEU A 93 12.73 -5.61 0.03
CA LEU A 93 11.60 -6.45 0.38
C LEU A 93 10.36 -5.91 -0.34
N ILE A 94 9.63 -6.79 -1.01
CA ILE A 94 8.40 -6.42 -1.73
C ILE A 94 7.29 -7.34 -1.26
N THR A 95 6.22 -6.75 -0.76
CA THR A 95 4.99 -7.47 -0.46
C THR A 95 3.88 -6.85 -1.31
N VAL A 96 3.16 -7.70 -2.03
CA VAL A 96 2.00 -7.31 -2.82
C VAL A 96 0.83 -8.05 -2.23
N ASP A 97 -0.20 -7.32 -1.82
CA ASP A 97 -1.43 -7.97 -1.39
C ASP A 97 -2.16 -8.53 -2.62
N LYS A 98 -2.65 -9.76 -2.48
CA LYS A 98 -3.58 -10.36 -3.45
C LYS A 98 -4.89 -10.78 -2.78
N ASP A 99 -4.98 -10.85 -1.45
CA ASP A 99 -6.17 -11.30 -0.71
C ASP A 99 -6.20 -10.76 0.75
N ASP A 100 -7.20 -9.90 1.02
CA ASP A 100 -7.90 -9.55 2.26
C ASP A 100 -7.15 -9.09 3.54
N SER A 101 -5.82 -8.97 3.59
CA SER A 101 -5.18 -8.15 4.64
C SER A 101 -3.73 -7.79 4.34
N PHE A 102 -3.40 -6.51 4.47
CA PHE A 102 -2.04 -6.01 4.28
C PHE A 102 -1.51 -5.29 5.52
N ILE A 103 -0.53 -5.89 6.22
CA ILE A 103 0.25 -5.26 7.32
C ILE A 103 -0.65 -4.53 8.34
N GLY A 104 -1.70 -5.21 8.81
CA GLY A 104 -2.60 -4.66 9.83
C GLY A 104 -3.49 -3.50 9.36
N ILE A 105 -3.48 -3.16 8.08
CA ILE A 105 -4.48 -2.29 7.45
C ILE A 105 -5.64 -3.21 7.01
N PRO A 106 -6.83 -3.10 7.63
CA PRO A 106 -8.01 -3.81 7.16
C PRO A 106 -8.37 -3.28 5.76
N THR A 107 -8.25 -4.13 4.75
CA THR A 107 -8.54 -3.78 3.34
C THR A 107 -10.01 -3.99 2.97
N ASP A 108 -10.78 -4.56 3.89
CA ASP A 108 -12.22 -4.85 3.79
C ASP A 108 -13.12 -3.67 4.18
N GLN A 109 -12.54 -2.60 4.73
CA GLN A 109 -13.28 -1.39 5.13
C GLN A 109 -13.47 -0.41 3.97
N ASP A 110 -14.64 0.22 3.93
CA ASP A 110 -14.88 1.36 3.06
C ASP A 110 -14.07 2.56 3.60
N ILE A 111 -13.10 3.03 2.80
CA ILE A 111 -12.24 4.16 3.13
C ILE A 111 -11.98 5.00 1.86
N THR A 112 -12.17 6.31 1.96
CA THR A 112 -11.86 7.22 0.87
C THR A 112 -10.35 7.45 0.75
N TYR A 113 -9.91 7.95 -0.41
CA TYR A 113 -8.51 8.34 -0.64
C TYR A 113 -7.99 9.32 0.43
N ASN A 114 -8.81 10.31 0.80
CA ASN A 114 -8.39 11.36 1.74
C ASN A 114 -8.29 10.82 3.17
N GLU A 115 -9.26 10.03 3.61
CA GLU A 115 -9.22 9.40 4.94
C GLU A 115 -8.02 8.46 5.06
N LEU A 116 -7.75 7.65 4.03
CA LEU A 116 -6.60 6.76 4.03
C LEU A 116 -5.28 7.55 4.07
N LYS A 117 -5.20 8.65 3.33
CA LYS A 117 -4.04 9.56 3.35
C LYS A 117 -3.83 10.12 4.76
N GLU A 118 -4.88 10.66 5.39
CA GLU A 118 -4.81 11.24 6.74
C GLU A 118 -4.37 10.21 7.77
N VAL A 119 -4.92 8.99 7.73
CA VAL A 119 -4.55 7.90 8.64
C VAL A 119 -3.07 7.53 8.51
N LEU A 120 -2.56 7.44 7.28
CA LEU A 120 -1.15 7.12 7.05
C LEU A 120 -0.23 8.27 7.45
N GLU A 121 -0.63 9.52 7.22
CA GLU A 121 0.11 10.70 7.67
C GLU A 121 0.17 10.81 9.19
N LEU A 122 -0.87 10.38 9.92
CA LEU A 122 -0.85 10.24 11.39
C LEU A 122 0.11 9.15 11.89
N GLN A 123 0.54 8.23 11.02
CA GLN A 123 1.54 7.19 11.29
C GLN A 123 2.93 7.56 10.74
N ASP A 124 3.21 8.86 10.60
CA ASP A 124 4.49 9.40 10.15
C ASP A 124 4.88 9.04 8.70
N TYR A 125 3.92 8.65 7.86
CA TYR A 125 4.15 8.57 6.42
C TYR A 125 3.98 9.94 5.77
N THR A 126 4.79 10.20 4.74
CA THR A 126 4.57 11.32 3.81
C THR A 126 3.87 10.82 2.56
N CYS A 127 2.67 11.33 2.27
CA CYS A 127 1.83 10.82 1.20
C CYS A 127 1.64 11.82 0.04
N LYS A 128 1.63 11.32 -1.20
CA LYS A 128 1.39 12.08 -2.44
C LYS A 128 0.35 11.40 -3.31
#